data_AF-A0A9J6A4T3-F1
#
_entry.id   AF-A0A9J6A4T3-F1
#
_cell.length_a   1.000
_cell.length_b   1.000
_cell.length_c   1.000
_cell.angle_alpha   90.00
_cell.angle_beta   90.00
_cell.angle_gamma   90.00
#
_symmetry.space_group_name_H-M   'P 1'
#
loop_
_entity.id
_entity.type
_entity.pdbx_description
1 polymer ?
#
loop_
_entity_poly.entity_id
_entity_poly.type
_entity_poly.pdbx_seq_one_letter_code
_entity_poly.pdbx_strand_id
1 'polypeptide(L)'
;MVISRHSRKNINMKSIARRRNNNKLIKENFSSSIESLPNELLIDIVARVASFSFKNFINVKLSCKVLNEIAHERYVYHKAILVDFPIEPSWQKDKEENINKVTSFMELCRECGNTEALYRKGVMDFFKNDRPELAVELLKQAAKGGHIGALYVIGIIGVFLGGEFKRKGVMLIGNMKETEILRKVTRECRKSLEEILKNIWVKNPLVLGERPTCCTIQHQHRVRRNGWPLDSDNEQVDFHCHACSCDVEIAYIISVLPRVLLTEIVAKVASSSFKDLINVKLSCKIFNKVAKKRYVYQKVTLVDFPIEPSWKKQTQEKIDGVTSFMELCRKCENTEALYRKGVMDFFKNDKPEVAMEFLKQAANGDHFGALYVIGIIGVFLGDEYKQKGVKLIGIMKETEALRKITRQCRKSLVEILKIIWVKNPLILGKRPARCTIQHEENIRRNGWLDSDDEHVHIHCDACSCDVEITYIIDVLPTN
;
A
#
# COMPACT_ATOMS: atom_id res chain seq x y z
N MET A 1 1.55 -67.68 -51.95
CA MET A 1 2.38 -68.29 -50.89
C MET A 1 1.50 -68.41 -49.65
N VAL A 2 0.95 -69.60 -49.42
CA VAL A 2 1.33 -70.55 -48.33
C VAL A 2 0.93 -69.96 -46.96
N ILE A 3 -0.29 -70.18 -46.46
CA ILE A 3 -0.86 -71.39 -45.82
C ILE A 3 -0.12 -71.81 -44.54
N SER A 4 -0.77 -71.59 -43.40
CA SER A 4 -1.02 -72.61 -42.35
C SER A 4 -2.11 -72.10 -41.39
N ARG A 5 -3.39 -72.30 -41.70
CA ARG A 5 -4.31 -73.30 -41.10
C ARG A 5 -3.69 -74.26 -40.08
N HIS A 6 -4.32 -74.35 -38.90
CA HIS A 6 -5.09 -75.48 -38.32
C HIS A 6 -5.63 -74.97 -36.94
N SER A 7 -6.82 -75.28 -36.42
CA SER A 7 -7.90 -76.19 -36.78
C SER A 7 -9.21 -75.72 -36.10
N ARG A 8 -10.33 -75.98 -36.79
CA ARG A 8 -11.73 -75.86 -36.35
C ARG A 8 -12.05 -76.84 -35.21
N LYS A 9 -13.08 -76.60 -34.39
CA LYS A 9 -14.49 -77.10 -34.47
C LYS A 9 -15.18 -76.70 -33.14
N ASN A 10 -16.47 -76.38 -32.97
CA ASN A 10 -17.77 -76.54 -33.64
C ASN A 10 -18.67 -75.37 -33.18
N ILE A 11 -19.38 -74.61 -34.03
CA ILE A 11 -20.70 -74.83 -34.66
C ILE A 11 -21.84 -75.13 -33.65
N ASN A 12 -22.74 -74.16 -33.42
CA ASN A 12 -24.14 -74.10 -33.91
C ASN A 12 -24.81 -72.81 -33.36
N MET A 13 -25.02 -71.74 -34.13
CA MET A 13 -26.10 -71.49 -35.10
C MET A 13 -27.53 -71.61 -34.50
N LYS A 14 -28.20 -70.47 -34.31
CA LYS A 14 -29.49 -70.13 -34.95
C LYS A 14 -29.99 -68.75 -34.53
N SER A 15 -30.15 -67.91 -35.54
CA SER A 15 -30.97 -66.70 -35.62
C SER A 15 -32.40 -66.92 -35.13
N ILE A 16 -32.94 -66.07 -34.23
CA ILE A 16 -34.38 -65.73 -34.22
C ILE A 16 -34.57 -64.28 -33.73
N ALA A 17 -35.40 -63.58 -34.49
CA ALA A 17 -35.81 -62.20 -34.36
C ALA A 17 -36.37 -61.80 -32.97
N ARG A 18 -36.23 -60.50 -32.72
CA ARG A 18 -36.86 -59.74 -31.63
C ARG A 18 -38.36 -60.06 -31.52
N ARG A 19 -38.76 -60.68 -30.41
CA ARG A 19 -40.12 -60.58 -29.89
C ARG A 19 -40.09 -60.51 -28.37
N ARG A 20 -40.75 -59.46 -27.85
CA ARG A 20 -40.98 -59.14 -26.44
C ARG A 20 -41.26 -60.40 -25.63
N ASN A 21 -40.57 -60.54 -24.50
CA ASN A 21 -41.13 -61.26 -23.37
C ASN A 21 -41.12 -60.36 -22.14
N ASN A 22 -42.33 -60.06 -21.69
CA ASN A 22 -42.65 -59.37 -20.45
C ASN A 22 -42.23 -60.28 -19.29
N ASN A 23 -41.00 -60.14 -18.80
CA ASN A 23 -40.68 -60.57 -17.46
C ASN A 23 -40.55 -59.33 -16.59
N LYS A 24 -41.66 -59.13 -15.87
CA LYS A 24 -41.85 -58.41 -14.62
C LYS A 24 -40.63 -58.61 -13.73
N LEU A 25 -39.56 -57.84 -13.96
CA LEU A 25 -38.51 -57.66 -12.97
C LEU A 25 -39.16 -56.84 -11.88
N ILE A 26 -39.46 -57.56 -10.80
CA ILE A 26 -39.79 -57.03 -9.49
C ILE A 26 -38.90 -55.81 -9.31
N LYS A 27 -39.53 -54.63 -9.35
CA LYS A 27 -38.93 -53.40 -8.88
C LYS A 27 -38.81 -53.64 -7.37
N GLU A 28 -37.75 -54.32 -6.96
CA GLU A 28 -37.31 -54.28 -5.59
C GLU A 28 -37.09 -52.81 -5.34
N ASN A 29 -38.05 -52.20 -4.65
CA ASN A 29 -37.89 -50.91 -4.03
C ASN A 29 -36.75 -51.07 -3.03
N PHE A 30 -35.51 -50.95 -3.50
CA PHE A 30 -34.51 -50.28 -2.71
C PHE A 30 -35.03 -48.84 -2.59
N SER A 31 -35.96 -48.60 -1.64
CA SER A 31 -36.03 -47.27 -1.04
C SER A 31 -34.60 -46.93 -0.72
N SER A 32 -34.09 -45.83 -1.25
CA SER A 32 -32.67 -45.53 -1.12
C SER A 32 -32.29 -45.69 0.35
N SER A 33 -31.30 -46.53 0.66
CA SER A 33 -30.94 -46.93 2.05
C SER A 33 -30.72 -45.72 2.99
N ILE A 34 -30.52 -44.54 2.40
CA ILE A 34 -30.38 -43.25 3.07
C ILE A 34 -31.71 -42.67 3.59
N GLU A 35 -32.83 -42.90 2.91
CA GLU A 35 -34.17 -42.43 3.32
C GLU A 35 -34.72 -43.23 4.51
N SER A 36 -34.14 -44.40 4.80
CA SER A 36 -34.45 -45.19 6.00
C SER A 36 -33.70 -44.75 7.25
N LEU A 37 -32.74 -43.82 7.14
CA LEU A 37 -32.00 -43.31 8.29
C LEU A 37 -32.82 -42.22 9.02
N PRO A 38 -32.75 -42.17 10.37
CA PRO A 38 -33.28 -41.04 11.14
C PRO A 38 -32.69 -39.70 10.68
N ASN A 39 -33.52 -38.67 10.66
CA ASN A 39 -33.13 -37.32 10.23
C ASN A 39 -31.95 -36.78 11.04
N GLU A 40 -31.84 -37.12 12.33
CA GLU A 40 -30.73 -36.70 13.19
C GLU A 40 -29.38 -37.24 12.68
N LEU A 41 -29.35 -38.48 12.20
CA LEU A 41 -28.14 -39.08 11.62
C LEU A 41 -27.80 -38.44 10.27
N LEU A 42 -28.82 -38.16 9.46
CA LEU A 42 -28.63 -37.47 8.19
C LEU A 42 -28.08 -36.05 8.41
N ILE A 43 -28.60 -35.31 9.39
CA ILE A 43 -28.10 -33.99 9.79
C ILE A 43 -26.63 -34.08 10.20
N ASP A 44 -26.25 -35.05 11.03
CA ASP A 44 -24.85 -35.19 11.46
C ASP A 44 -23.92 -35.55 10.28
N ILE A 45 -24.35 -36.43 9.38
CA ILE A 45 -23.61 -36.77 8.15
C ILE A 45 -23.39 -35.53 7.29
N VAL A 46 -24.45 -34.78 6.99
CA VAL A 46 -24.37 -33.57 6.15
C VAL A 46 -23.55 -32.47 6.83
N ALA A 47 -23.70 -32.28 8.14
CA ALA A 47 -22.91 -31.34 8.92
C ALA A 47 -21.41 -31.70 8.91
N ARG A 48 -21.07 -32.99 9.03
CA ARG A 48 -19.68 -33.46 8.87
C ARG A 48 -19.17 -33.12 7.47
N VAL A 49 -19.91 -33.43 6.41
CA VAL A 49 -19.51 -33.08 5.03
C VAL A 49 -19.27 -31.57 4.90
N ALA A 50 -20.19 -30.76 5.42
CA ALA A 50 -20.07 -29.30 5.43
C ALA A 50 -18.85 -28.80 6.20
N SER A 51 -18.44 -29.49 7.27
CA SER A 51 -17.25 -29.14 8.07
C SER A 51 -15.92 -29.49 7.41
N PHE A 52 -15.91 -30.32 6.37
CA PHE A 52 -14.69 -30.72 5.65
C PHE A 52 -14.54 -30.06 4.29
N SER A 53 -15.63 -29.86 3.54
CA SER A 53 -15.54 -29.29 2.19
C SER A 53 -16.85 -28.66 1.76
N PHE A 54 -16.80 -27.35 1.46
CA PHE A 54 -17.94 -26.64 0.89
C PHE A 54 -18.36 -27.20 -0.47
N LYS A 55 -17.39 -27.59 -1.32
CA LYS A 55 -17.68 -28.22 -2.61
C LYS A 55 -18.45 -29.54 -2.45
N ASN A 56 -18.03 -30.40 -1.53
CA ASN A 56 -18.73 -31.65 -1.28
C ASN A 56 -20.11 -31.42 -0.65
N PHE A 57 -20.25 -30.40 0.20
CA PHE A 57 -21.54 -29.99 0.73
C PHE A 57 -22.51 -29.61 -0.39
N ILE A 58 -22.09 -28.81 -1.37
CA ILE A 58 -22.93 -28.50 -2.54
C ILE A 58 -23.27 -29.77 -3.34
N ASN A 59 -22.32 -30.68 -3.55
CA ASN A 59 -22.59 -31.94 -4.25
C ASN A 59 -23.64 -32.79 -3.50
N VAL A 60 -23.58 -32.83 -2.16
CA VAL A 60 -24.58 -33.50 -1.32
C VAL A 60 -25.96 -32.89 -1.52
N LYS A 61 -26.08 -31.56 -1.56
CA LYS A 61 -27.35 -30.86 -1.85
C LYS A 61 -27.92 -31.24 -3.22
N LEU A 62 -27.06 -31.38 -4.22
CA LEU A 62 -27.47 -31.70 -5.58
C LEU A 62 -27.80 -33.20 -5.77
N SER A 63 -27.42 -34.05 -4.81
CA SER A 63 -27.55 -35.51 -4.96
C SER A 63 -28.99 -36.02 -4.81
N CYS A 64 -29.75 -35.53 -3.83
CA CYS A 64 -31.15 -35.91 -3.65
C CYS A 64 -31.94 -34.86 -2.85
N LYS A 65 -33.27 -34.95 -2.96
CA LYS A 65 -34.20 -33.99 -2.33
C LYS A 65 -34.10 -33.99 -0.80
N VAL A 66 -34.03 -35.17 -0.18
CA VAL A 66 -33.95 -35.31 1.29
C VAL A 66 -32.67 -34.67 1.83
N LEU A 67 -31.52 -34.94 1.23
CA LEU A 67 -30.26 -34.33 1.64
C LEU A 67 -30.21 -32.82 1.37
N ASN A 68 -30.88 -32.34 0.32
CA ASN A 68 -31.05 -30.91 0.09
C ASN A 68 -31.86 -30.25 1.22
N GLU A 69 -32.97 -30.87 1.65
CA GLU A 69 -33.79 -30.37 2.77
C GLU A 69 -32.99 -30.38 4.09
N ILE A 70 -32.33 -31.49 4.42
CA ILE A 70 -31.45 -31.64 5.59
C ILE A 70 -30.31 -30.61 5.58
N ALA A 71 -29.76 -30.28 4.42
CA ALA A 71 -28.66 -29.32 4.29
C ALA A 71 -29.05 -27.89 4.69
N HIS A 72 -30.33 -27.60 4.87
CA HIS A 72 -30.83 -26.32 5.36
C HIS A 72 -31.02 -26.29 6.89
N GLU A 73 -30.69 -27.37 7.59
CA GLU A 73 -30.77 -27.42 9.05
C GLU A 73 -29.70 -26.54 9.72
N ARG A 74 -30.09 -25.85 10.80
CA ARG A 74 -29.22 -24.87 11.49
C ARG A 74 -27.89 -25.46 11.93
N TYR A 75 -27.89 -26.72 12.37
CA TYR A 75 -26.68 -27.41 12.82
C TYR A 75 -25.64 -27.57 11.68
N VAL A 76 -26.09 -27.69 10.43
CA VAL A 76 -25.19 -27.79 9.27
C VAL A 76 -24.44 -26.47 9.06
N TYR A 77 -25.14 -25.33 9.07
CA TYR A 77 -24.53 -24.01 8.96
C TYR A 77 -23.61 -23.70 10.16
N HIS A 78 -23.99 -24.14 11.35
CA HIS A 78 -23.16 -24.05 12.56
C HIS A 78 -21.80 -24.75 12.39
N LYS A 79 -21.74 -25.86 11.64
CA LYS A 79 -20.52 -26.66 11.41
C LYS A 79 -19.80 -26.39 10.09
N ALA A 80 -20.37 -25.61 9.18
CA ALA A 80 -19.82 -25.37 7.85
C ALA A 80 -18.39 -24.80 7.88
N ILE A 81 -17.52 -25.33 7.01
CA ILE A 81 -16.17 -24.81 6.79
C ILE A 81 -16.20 -23.55 5.92
N LEU A 82 -15.43 -22.54 6.31
CA LEU A 82 -15.40 -21.23 5.64
C LEU A 82 -14.02 -20.86 5.07
N VAL A 83 -13.08 -21.80 5.08
CA VAL A 83 -11.68 -21.54 4.67
C VAL A 83 -11.58 -21.02 3.22
N ASP A 84 -12.40 -21.56 2.31
CA ASP A 84 -12.39 -21.19 0.89
C ASP A 84 -13.16 -19.90 0.57
N PHE A 85 -13.81 -19.29 1.58
CA PHE A 85 -14.60 -18.07 1.38
C PHE A 85 -13.71 -16.84 1.54
N PRO A 86 -13.81 -15.85 0.63
CA PRO A 86 -13.03 -14.63 0.74
C PRO A 86 -13.39 -13.84 2.01
N ILE A 87 -12.40 -13.18 2.61
CA ILE A 87 -12.61 -12.30 3.77
C ILE A 87 -13.47 -11.09 3.39
N GLU A 88 -13.20 -10.48 2.23
CA GLU A 88 -13.99 -9.39 1.66
C GLU A 88 -14.24 -9.69 0.18
N PRO A 89 -15.48 -9.50 -0.33
CA PRO A 89 -15.79 -9.70 -1.74
C PRO A 89 -14.92 -8.82 -2.64
N SER A 90 -14.31 -9.39 -3.68
CA SER A 90 -13.51 -8.63 -4.64
C SER A 90 -14.44 -7.87 -5.59
N TRP A 91 -14.54 -6.54 -5.40
CA TRP A 91 -15.37 -5.65 -6.22
C TRP A 91 -15.01 -5.62 -7.73
N GLN A 92 -13.90 -6.24 -8.15
CA GLN A 92 -13.38 -6.10 -9.51
C GLN A 92 -13.62 -7.31 -10.41
N LYS A 93 -14.02 -8.46 -9.89
CA LYS A 93 -14.10 -9.71 -10.69
C LYS A 93 -15.39 -10.52 -10.55
N ASP A 94 -16.16 -10.33 -9.49
CA ASP A 94 -17.35 -11.15 -9.23
C ASP A 94 -18.63 -10.46 -9.68
N LYS A 95 -19.55 -11.24 -10.27
CA LYS A 95 -20.92 -10.77 -10.56
C LYS A 95 -21.64 -10.49 -9.24
N GLU A 96 -22.39 -9.39 -9.17
CA GLU A 96 -23.19 -8.96 -8.00
C GLU A 96 -24.01 -10.11 -7.37
N GLU A 97 -24.61 -10.97 -8.21
CA GLU A 97 -25.38 -12.13 -7.75
C GLU A 97 -24.56 -13.13 -6.92
N ASN A 98 -23.28 -13.36 -7.27
CA ASN A 98 -22.40 -14.25 -6.52
C ASN A 98 -22.03 -13.64 -5.16
N ILE A 99 -21.79 -12.32 -5.12
CA ILE A 99 -21.52 -11.59 -3.88
C ILE A 99 -22.70 -11.72 -2.93
N ASN A 100 -23.91 -11.53 -3.43
CA ASN A 100 -25.14 -11.68 -2.64
C ASN A 100 -25.31 -13.10 -2.08
N LYS A 101 -25.09 -14.14 -2.89
CA LYS A 101 -25.17 -15.54 -2.43
C LYS A 101 -24.16 -15.85 -1.33
N VAL A 102 -22.90 -15.40 -1.49
CA VAL A 102 -21.86 -15.58 -0.47
C VAL A 102 -22.22 -14.84 0.80
N THR A 103 -22.72 -13.61 0.68
CA THR A 103 -23.09 -12.77 1.83
C THR A 103 -24.24 -13.40 2.61
N SER A 104 -25.30 -13.86 1.94
CA SER A 104 -26.43 -14.55 2.57
C SER A 104 -26.00 -15.87 3.23
N PHE A 105 -25.08 -16.63 2.62
CA PHE A 105 -24.56 -17.85 3.25
C PHE A 105 -23.78 -17.54 4.54
N MET A 106 -22.91 -16.53 4.49
CA MET A 106 -22.14 -16.09 5.67
C MET A 106 -23.06 -15.55 6.78
N GLU A 107 -24.14 -14.86 6.42
CA GLU A 107 -25.20 -14.43 7.35
C GLU A 107 -25.86 -15.60 8.07
N LEU A 108 -26.33 -16.60 7.33
CA LEU A 108 -26.93 -17.81 7.90
C LEU A 108 -25.97 -18.55 8.82
N CYS A 109 -24.69 -18.67 8.44
CA CYS A 109 -23.66 -19.23 9.30
C CYS A 109 -23.53 -18.47 10.63
N ARG A 110 -23.55 -17.12 10.60
CA ARG A 110 -23.49 -16.31 11.83
C ARG A 110 -24.75 -16.49 12.69
N GLU A 111 -25.93 -16.47 12.09
CA GLU A 111 -27.21 -16.67 12.80
C GLU A 111 -27.28 -18.05 13.46
N CYS A 112 -26.67 -19.07 12.83
CA CYS A 112 -26.55 -20.41 13.38
C CYS A 112 -25.38 -20.57 14.38
N GLY A 113 -24.65 -19.48 14.69
CA GLY A 113 -23.57 -19.49 15.67
C GLY A 113 -22.28 -20.15 15.20
N ASN A 114 -22.01 -20.19 13.89
CA ASN A 114 -20.73 -20.65 13.35
C ASN A 114 -19.60 -19.76 13.87
N THR A 115 -18.63 -20.37 14.53
CA THR A 115 -17.63 -19.62 15.30
C THR A 115 -16.61 -18.89 14.43
N GLU A 116 -16.25 -19.45 13.27
CA GLU A 116 -15.39 -18.79 12.27
C GLU A 116 -16.11 -17.58 11.64
N ALA A 117 -17.41 -17.73 11.32
CA ALA A 117 -18.21 -16.63 10.76
C ALA A 117 -18.34 -15.46 11.76
N LEU A 118 -18.60 -15.77 13.03
CA LEU A 118 -18.66 -14.79 14.12
C LEU A 118 -17.29 -14.12 14.34
N TYR A 119 -16.21 -14.90 14.33
CA TYR A 119 -14.84 -14.40 14.46
C TYR A 119 -14.50 -13.41 13.35
N ARG A 120 -14.63 -13.80 12.07
CA ARG A 120 -14.33 -12.93 10.92
C ARG A 120 -15.10 -11.61 11.00
N LYS A 121 -16.41 -11.69 11.25
CA LYS A 121 -17.26 -10.50 11.37
C LYS A 121 -16.87 -9.61 12.54
N GLY A 122 -16.59 -10.20 13.71
CA GLY A 122 -16.13 -9.48 14.89
C GLY A 122 -14.77 -8.79 14.68
N VAL A 123 -13.81 -9.44 14.02
CA VAL A 123 -12.55 -8.79 13.64
C VAL A 123 -12.83 -7.62 12.70
N MET A 124 -13.54 -7.86 11.59
CA MET A 124 -13.79 -6.81 10.59
C MET A 124 -14.48 -5.59 11.20
N ASP A 125 -15.59 -5.78 11.93
CA ASP A 125 -16.39 -4.67 12.48
C ASP A 125 -15.60 -3.88 13.53
N PHE A 126 -14.76 -4.55 14.33
CA PHE A 126 -13.91 -3.88 15.31
C PHE A 126 -12.84 -3.03 14.61
N PHE A 127 -12.05 -3.62 13.71
CA PHE A 127 -10.90 -2.93 13.09
C PHE A 127 -11.34 -1.87 12.04
N LYS A 128 -12.47 -2.07 11.35
CA LYS A 128 -13.08 -1.05 10.46
C LYS A 128 -13.80 0.07 11.21
N ASN A 129 -14.01 -0.07 12.52
CA ASN A 129 -14.77 0.87 13.36
C ASN A 129 -16.23 1.03 12.92
N ASP A 130 -16.84 -0.05 12.42
CA ASP A 130 -18.22 -0.02 11.94
C ASP A 130 -19.20 -0.14 13.13
N ARG A 131 -18.99 -1.16 13.99
CA ARG A 131 -19.80 -1.44 15.19
C ARG A 131 -18.95 -2.09 16.29
N PRO A 132 -17.99 -1.36 16.89
CA PRO A 132 -16.94 -1.95 17.73
C PRO A 132 -17.46 -2.64 19.00
N GLU A 133 -18.57 -2.19 19.59
CA GLU A 133 -19.18 -2.81 20.76
C GLU A 133 -19.77 -4.19 20.43
N LEU A 134 -20.59 -4.26 19.37
CA LEU A 134 -21.16 -5.51 18.86
C LEU A 134 -20.07 -6.45 18.36
N ALA A 135 -19.00 -5.91 17.79
CA ALA A 135 -17.85 -6.69 17.35
C ALA A 135 -17.19 -7.48 18.50
N VAL A 136 -17.04 -6.86 19.68
CA VAL A 136 -16.53 -7.53 20.89
C VAL A 136 -17.50 -8.61 21.37
N GLU A 137 -18.81 -8.41 21.25
CA GLU A 137 -19.80 -9.44 21.58
C GLU A 137 -19.73 -10.65 20.64
N LEU A 138 -19.61 -10.42 19.33
CA LEU A 138 -19.42 -11.48 18.33
C LEU A 138 -18.15 -12.29 18.61
N LEU A 139 -17.05 -11.62 18.92
CA LEU A 139 -15.81 -12.30 19.30
C LEU A 139 -15.97 -13.12 20.58
N LYS A 140 -16.68 -12.60 21.59
CA LYS A 140 -16.97 -13.35 22.82
C LYS A 140 -17.82 -14.59 22.56
N GLN A 141 -18.81 -14.49 21.67
CA GLN A 141 -19.63 -15.64 21.26
C GLN A 141 -18.78 -16.69 20.52
N ALA A 142 -17.94 -16.28 19.57
CA ALA A 142 -17.00 -17.17 18.88
C ALA A 142 -16.05 -17.86 19.87
N ALA A 143 -15.49 -17.12 20.82
CA ALA A 143 -14.61 -17.64 21.85
C ALA A 143 -15.32 -18.65 22.78
N LYS A 144 -16.56 -18.36 23.19
CA LYS A 144 -17.39 -19.30 23.98
C LYS A 144 -17.70 -20.58 23.19
N GLY A 145 -17.81 -20.48 21.87
CA GLY A 145 -17.92 -21.63 20.97
C GLY A 145 -16.61 -22.36 20.68
N GLY A 146 -15.49 -21.97 21.30
CA GLY A 146 -14.18 -22.64 21.17
C GLY A 146 -13.23 -22.04 20.13
N HIS A 147 -13.54 -20.88 19.54
CA HIS A 147 -12.66 -20.25 18.56
C HIS A 147 -11.45 -19.58 19.22
N ILE A 148 -10.28 -20.23 19.16
CA ILE A 148 -9.07 -19.75 19.83
C ILE A 148 -8.57 -18.43 19.25
N GLY A 149 -8.70 -18.21 17.94
CA GLY A 149 -8.38 -16.92 17.31
C GLY A 149 -9.20 -15.77 17.87
N ALA A 150 -10.43 -16.03 18.32
CA ALA A 150 -11.29 -15.00 18.90
C ALA A 150 -10.80 -14.63 20.31
N LEU A 151 -10.35 -15.61 21.11
CA LEU A 151 -9.68 -15.35 22.39
C LEU A 151 -8.43 -14.50 22.19
N TYR A 152 -7.57 -14.87 21.23
CA TYR A 152 -6.37 -14.09 20.89
C TYR A 152 -6.71 -12.64 20.57
N VAL A 153 -7.67 -12.40 19.68
CA VAL A 153 -8.11 -11.05 19.30
C VAL A 153 -8.72 -10.30 20.48
N ILE A 154 -9.54 -10.93 21.32
CA ILE A 154 -10.07 -10.32 22.55
C ILE A 154 -8.92 -9.87 23.47
N GLY A 155 -7.86 -10.67 23.58
CA GLY A 155 -6.65 -10.31 24.31
C GLY A 155 -6.00 -9.04 23.76
N ILE A 156 -5.79 -9.00 22.44
CA ILE A 156 -5.22 -7.84 21.73
C ILE A 156 -6.09 -6.59 21.94
N ILE A 157 -7.40 -6.70 21.74
CA ILE A 157 -8.37 -5.61 21.95
C ILE A 157 -8.31 -5.12 23.39
N GLY A 158 -8.29 -6.02 24.37
CA GLY A 158 -8.20 -5.67 25.79
C GLY A 158 -6.96 -4.83 26.10
N VAL A 159 -5.83 -5.17 25.49
CA VAL A 159 -4.57 -4.39 25.62
C VAL A 159 -4.71 -2.97 25.08
N PHE A 160 -5.36 -2.79 23.92
CA PHE A 160 -5.62 -1.47 23.34
C PHE A 160 -6.66 -0.64 24.11
N LEU A 161 -7.64 -1.28 24.76
CA LEU A 161 -8.64 -0.59 25.59
C LEU A 161 -8.04 0.02 26.87
N GLY A 162 -6.95 -0.52 27.38
CA GLY A 162 -6.29 -0.01 28.59
C GLY A 162 -6.94 -0.46 29.91
N GLY A 163 -6.53 0.16 31.02
CA GLY A 163 -7.10 -0.10 32.35
C GLY A 163 -7.07 -1.58 32.78
N GLU A 164 -8.18 -2.06 33.33
CA GLU A 164 -8.34 -3.45 33.77
C GLU A 164 -8.35 -4.43 32.57
N PHE A 165 -8.94 -4.02 31.44
CA PHE A 165 -8.97 -4.82 30.21
C PHE A 165 -7.57 -5.11 29.69
N LYS A 166 -6.64 -4.17 29.83
CA LYS A 166 -5.23 -4.38 29.46
C LYS A 166 -4.59 -5.48 30.28
N ARG A 167 -4.81 -5.51 31.60
CA ARG A 167 -4.27 -6.59 32.46
C ARG A 167 -4.82 -7.95 32.06
N LYS A 168 -6.13 -8.04 31.84
CA LYS A 168 -6.79 -9.27 31.35
C LYS A 168 -6.26 -9.69 29.98
N GLY A 169 -6.06 -8.75 29.06
CA GLY A 169 -5.51 -9.02 27.74
C GLY A 169 -4.06 -9.50 27.76
N VAL A 170 -3.21 -8.87 28.59
CA VAL A 170 -1.82 -9.31 28.81
C VAL A 170 -1.76 -10.72 29.37
N MET A 171 -2.57 -11.04 30.38
CA MET A 171 -2.65 -12.40 30.93
C MET A 171 -3.11 -13.40 29.88
N LEU A 172 -4.16 -13.09 29.12
CA LEU A 172 -4.68 -13.99 28.10
C LEU A 172 -3.62 -14.33 27.05
N ILE A 173 -2.93 -13.33 26.50
CA ILE A 173 -1.86 -13.54 25.51
C ILE A 173 -0.66 -14.27 26.13
N GLY A 174 -0.33 -13.97 27.39
CA GLY A 174 0.72 -14.66 28.15
C GLY A 174 0.44 -16.15 28.29
N ASN A 175 -0.76 -16.51 28.77
CA ASN A 175 -1.19 -17.89 28.97
C ASN A 175 -1.20 -18.67 27.66
N MET A 176 -1.61 -18.04 26.55
CA MET A 176 -1.55 -18.63 25.21
C MET A 176 -0.12 -18.90 24.72
N LYS A 177 0.92 -18.49 25.45
CA LYS A 177 2.34 -18.71 25.11
C LYS A 177 3.13 -19.42 26.21
N GLU A 178 2.46 -19.96 27.24
CA GLU A 178 3.08 -20.71 28.33
C GLU A 178 3.79 -21.98 27.83
N THR A 179 3.13 -22.74 26.97
CA THR A 179 3.65 -24.01 26.44
C THR A 179 3.97 -23.90 24.95
N GLU A 180 4.86 -24.77 24.46
CA GLU A 180 5.23 -24.79 23.04
C GLU A 180 4.04 -25.10 22.12
N ILE A 181 3.11 -25.94 22.57
CA ILE A 181 1.87 -26.26 21.84
C ILE A 181 1.02 -24.99 21.69
N LEU A 182 0.82 -24.24 22.77
CA LEU A 182 0.01 -23.02 22.74
C LEU A 182 0.69 -21.92 21.92
N ARG A 183 2.03 -21.84 21.90
CA ARG A 183 2.77 -20.92 21.02
C ARG A 183 2.51 -21.22 19.55
N LYS A 184 2.50 -22.49 19.13
CA LYS A 184 2.14 -22.87 17.76
C LYS A 184 0.72 -22.45 17.42
N VAL A 185 -0.24 -22.70 18.32
CA VAL A 185 -1.64 -22.25 18.15
C VAL A 185 -1.72 -20.71 18.04
N THR A 186 -0.96 -19.98 18.85
CA THR A 186 -0.89 -18.52 18.80
C THR A 186 -0.32 -18.01 17.48
N ARG A 187 0.68 -18.70 16.89
CA ARG A 187 1.19 -18.37 15.55
C ARG A 187 0.10 -18.53 14.49
N GLU A 188 -0.72 -19.57 14.57
CA GLU A 188 -1.85 -19.75 13.63
C GLU A 188 -2.94 -18.69 13.84
N CYS A 189 -3.26 -18.34 15.09
CA CYS A 189 -4.17 -17.23 15.40
C CYS A 189 -3.66 -15.90 14.83
N ARG A 190 -2.35 -15.67 14.94
CA ARG A 190 -1.67 -14.48 14.40
C ARG A 190 -1.77 -14.42 12.88
N LYS A 191 -1.49 -15.53 12.17
CA LYS A 191 -1.63 -15.62 10.71
C LYS A 191 -3.07 -15.35 10.25
N SER A 192 -4.05 -15.94 10.94
CA SER A 192 -5.47 -15.72 10.65
C SER A 192 -5.86 -14.24 10.81
N LEU A 193 -5.41 -13.57 11.87
CA LEU A 193 -5.65 -12.14 12.06
C LEU A 193 -4.92 -11.31 10.99
N GLU A 194 -3.68 -11.63 10.66
CA GLU A 194 -2.90 -10.96 9.61
C GLU A 194 -3.61 -11.05 8.25
N GLU A 195 -4.13 -12.22 7.89
CA GLU A 195 -4.88 -12.43 6.66
C GLU A 195 -6.09 -11.49 6.58
N ILE A 196 -6.86 -11.36 7.66
CA ILE A 196 -7.98 -10.41 7.70
C ILE A 196 -7.49 -8.98 7.59
N LEU A 197 -6.48 -8.59 8.38
CA LEU A 197 -5.96 -7.22 8.43
C LEU A 197 -5.36 -6.75 7.10
N LYS A 198 -4.77 -7.65 6.31
CA LYS A 198 -4.28 -7.37 4.95
C LYS A 198 -5.40 -7.06 3.95
N ASN A 199 -6.59 -7.60 4.19
CA ASN A 199 -7.73 -7.50 3.27
C ASN A 199 -8.71 -6.39 3.64
N ILE A 200 -8.51 -5.67 4.75
CA ILE A 200 -9.43 -4.63 5.21
C ILE A 200 -8.76 -3.27 5.40
N TRP A 201 -9.56 -2.21 5.25
CA TRP A 201 -9.14 -0.86 5.61
C TRP A 201 -9.36 -0.59 7.11
N VAL A 202 -8.29 -0.66 7.91
CA VAL A 202 -8.35 -0.43 9.37
C VAL A 202 -8.59 1.06 9.67
N LYS A 203 -9.69 1.37 10.38
CA LYS A 203 -10.08 2.74 10.77
C LYS A 203 -10.14 2.96 12.28
N ASN A 204 -10.14 1.91 13.09
CA ASN A 204 -10.37 2.03 14.53
C ASN A 204 -9.30 2.90 15.22
N PRO A 205 -9.69 4.05 15.83
CA PRO A 205 -8.75 4.97 16.47
C PRO A 205 -7.95 4.34 17.62
N LEU A 206 -8.52 3.36 18.32
CA LEU A 206 -7.88 2.67 19.45
C LEU A 206 -6.63 1.91 19.00
N VAL A 207 -6.75 1.18 17.89
CA VAL A 207 -5.68 0.34 17.34
C VAL A 207 -4.61 1.18 16.63
N LEU A 208 -5.05 2.21 15.93
CA LEU A 208 -4.16 3.07 15.17
C LEU A 208 -3.37 4.04 16.07
N GLY A 209 -3.82 4.25 17.32
CA GLY A 209 -3.26 5.18 18.30
C GLY A 209 -1.83 4.90 18.77
N GLU A 210 -1.56 5.24 20.02
CA GLU A 210 -0.26 4.94 20.61
C GLU A 210 -0.13 3.45 20.91
N ARG A 211 1.06 2.89 20.62
CA ARG A 211 1.34 1.49 20.95
C ARG A 211 1.25 1.31 22.47
N PRO A 212 0.38 0.43 22.99
CA PRO A 212 0.37 0.15 24.40
C PRO A 212 1.65 -0.60 24.79
N THR A 213 2.37 -0.08 25.78
CA THR A 213 3.51 -0.77 26.43
C THR A 213 2.98 -1.62 27.57
N CYS A 214 3.18 -2.93 27.53
CA CYS A 214 2.68 -3.86 28.53
C CYS A 214 3.67 -4.06 29.67
N CYS A 215 4.95 -4.28 29.35
CA CYS A 215 6.01 -4.44 30.33
C CYS A 215 6.79 -3.14 30.51
N THR A 216 6.90 -2.68 31.75
CA THR A 216 7.72 -1.50 32.13
C THR A 216 9.01 -1.89 32.85
N ILE A 217 9.24 -3.19 33.04
CA ILE A 217 10.41 -3.73 33.75
C ILE A 217 11.52 -3.99 32.72
N GLN A 218 12.73 -3.49 32.98
CA GLN A 218 13.92 -3.86 32.22
C GLN A 218 14.35 -5.28 32.60
N HIS A 219 13.88 -6.26 31.83
CA HIS A 219 14.47 -7.60 31.87
C HIS A 219 15.83 -7.56 31.15
N GLN A 220 16.85 -8.25 31.68
CA GLN A 220 18.13 -8.39 30.99
C GLN A 220 17.92 -9.17 29.68
N HIS A 221 17.82 -8.44 28.56
CA HIS A 221 17.49 -9.00 27.26
C HIS A 221 18.60 -9.95 26.74
N ARG A 222 18.27 -11.22 26.51
CA ARG A 222 18.89 -12.02 25.43
C ARG A 222 18.09 -11.88 24.12
N VAL A 223 17.71 -10.66 23.75
CA VAL A 223 17.13 -10.40 22.42
C VAL A 223 18.18 -9.65 21.62
N ARG A 224 18.77 -10.36 20.63
CA ARG A 224 19.72 -9.76 19.69
C ARG A 224 19.06 -8.56 19.03
N ARG A 225 19.62 -7.39 19.30
CA ARG A 225 19.25 -6.09 18.72
C ARG A 225 19.73 -6.01 17.26
N ASN A 226 19.38 -6.97 16.39
CA ASN A 226 19.67 -6.91 14.96
C ASN A 226 18.39 -7.18 14.17
N GLY A 227 17.96 -6.17 13.40
CA GLY A 227 16.73 -6.18 12.62
C GLY A 227 16.79 -7.12 11.43
N TRP A 228 16.26 -8.33 11.61
CA TRP A 228 15.80 -9.18 10.52
C TRP A 228 14.34 -9.59 10.77
N PRO A 229 13.54 -9.80 9.71
CA PRO A 229 12.14 -10.25 9.84
C PRO A 229 12.09 -11.57 10.63
N LEU A 230 11.11 -11.71 11.53
CA LEU A 230 10.86 -12.95 12.28
C LEU A 230 10.32 -14.05 11.33
N ASP A 231 11.19 -14.61 10.49
CA ASP A 231 10.91 -15.79 9.64
C ASP A 231 11.83 -16.97 10.03
N SER A 232 12.16 -17.10 11.31
CA SER A 232 12.93 -18.23 11.84
C SER A 232 11.99 -19.14 12.64
N ASP A 233 11.63 -20.28 12.05
CA ASP A 233 10.76 -21.32 12.61
C ASP A 233 11.27 -21.96 13.92
N ASN A 234 12.46 -21.58 14.40
CA ASN A 234 13.09 -22.11 15.60
C ASN A 234 13.56 -20.98 16.52
N GLU A 235 12.66 -20.45 17.35
CA GLU A 235 13.08 -19.66 18.52
C GLU A 235 12.30 -20.09 19.77
N GLN A 236 12.99 -20.85 20.64
CA GLN A 236 12.67 -20.92 22.06
C GLN A 236 12.99 -19.55 22.69
N VAL A 237 12.11 -18.57 22.51
CA VAL A 237 12.20 -17.32 23.26
C VAL A 237 11.55 -17.55 24.62
N ASP A 238 12.38 -17.80 25.64
CA ASP A 238 11.91 -17.77 27.03
C ASP A 238 11.55 -16.34 27.41
N PHE A 239 10.26 -16.03 27.29
CA PHE A 239 9.71 -14.75 27.73
C PHE A 239 9.74 -14.71 29.26
N HIS A 240 10.42 -13.71 29.83
CA HIS A 240 10.56 -13.59 31.29
C HIS A 240 9.24 -13.25 32.01
N CYS A 241 8.24 -12.73 31.29
CA CYS A 241 6.89 -12.49 31.82
C CYS A 241 5.83 -12.41 30.73
N HIS A 242 4.55 -12.54 31.11
CA HIS A 242 3.39 -12.39 30.21
C HIS A 242 3.35 -11.03 29.51
N ALA A 243 3.79 -9.97 30.19
CA ALA A 243 3.80 -8.62 29.63
C ALA A 243 4.81 -8.48 28.46
N CYS A 244 6.02 -9.04 28.58
CA CYS A 244 7.00 -9.07 27.48
C CYS A 244 6.50 -9.89 26.28
N SER A 245 5.90 -11.04 26.56
CA SER A 245 5.29 -11.88 25.51
C SER A 245 4.20 -11.13 24.76
N CYS A 246 3.35 -10.39 25.49
CA CYS A 246 2.31 -9.55 24.94
C CYS A 246 2.87 -8.37 24.13
N ASP A 247 3.93 -7.71 24.61
CA ASP A 247 4.57 -6.61 23.88
C ASP A 247 5.09 -7.04 22.50
N VAL A 248 5.59 -8.27 22.36
CA VAL A 248 6.00 -8.85 21.07
C VAL A 248 4.82 -9.06 20.14
N GLU A 249 3.69 -9.60 20.64
CA GLU A 249 2.48 -9.76 19.82
C GLU A 249 1.93 -8.40 19.36
N ILE A 250 1.86 -7.41 20.26
CA ILE A 250 1.40 -6.06 19.92
C ILE A 250 2.34 -5.40 18.91
N ALA A 251 3.66 -5.58 19.03
CA ALA A 251 4.63 -5.10 18.05
C ALA A 251 4.34 -5.68 16.66
N TYR A 252 4.14 -7.00 16.61
CA TYR A 252 3.86 -7.71 15.38
C TYR A 252 2.56 -7.21 14.74
N ILE A 253 1.44 -7.17 15.47
CA ILE A 253 0.16 -6.68 14.93
C ILE A 253 0.31 -5.26 14.39
N ILE A 254 1.01 -4.37 15.11
CA ILE A 254 1.25 -2.99 14.64
C ILE A 254 2.14 -2.95 13.39
N SER A 255 3.08 -3.89 13.21
CA SER A 255 3.89 -4.00 12.00
C SER A 255 3.09 -4.47 10.78
N VAL A 256 2.06 -5.30 11.01
CA VAL A 256 1.12 -5.77 9.96
C VAL A 256 0.10 -4.68 9.61
N LEU A 257 -0.22 -3.77 10.54
CA LEU A 257 -1.07 -2.62 10.23
C LEU A 257 -0.43 -1.81 9.09
N PRO A 258 -1.20 -1.27 8.13
CA PRO A 258 -0.63 -0.62 6.94
C PRO A 258 -0.04 0.77 7.23
N ARG A 259 0.85 0.92 8.21
CA ARG A 259 1.52 2.20 8.52
C ARG A 259 2.38 2.68 7.36
N VAL A 260 2.91 1.77 6.53
CA VAL A 260 3.61 2.10 5.29
C VAL A 260 2.63 2.66 4.26
N LEU A 261 1.47 2.01 4.05
CA LEU A 261 0.42 2.53 3.16
C LEU A 261 -0.14 3.87 3.65
N LEU A 262 -0.37 4.04 4.96
CA LEU A 262 -0.80 5.31 5.52
C LEU A 262 0.26 6.40 5.33
N THR A 263 1.54 6.07 5.46
CA THR A 263 2.64 7.03 5.21
C THR A 263 2.70 7.42 3.74
N GLU A 264 2.52 6.46 2.83
CA GLU A 264 2.49 6.69 1.40
C GLU A 264 1.27 7.51 0.97
N ILE A 265 0.09 7.22 1.50
CA ILE A 265 -1.13 7.98 1.21
C ILE A 265 -1.00 9.41 1.71
N VAL A 266 -0.54 9.61 2.95
CA VAL A 266 -0.32 10.95 3.49
C VAL A 266 0.76 11.69 2.69
N ALA A 267 1.82 11.02 2.25
CA ALA A 267 2.82 11.60 1.36
C ALA A 267 2.24 11.97 0.00
N LYS A 268 1.34 11.14 -0.56
CA LYS A 268 0.66 11.44 -1.83
C LYS A 268 -0.28 12.63 -1.71
N VAL A 269 -1.05 12.70 -0.62
CA VAL A 269 -1.87 13.89 -0.29
C VAL A 269 -0.97 15.12 -0.15
N ALA A 270 0.10 15.02 0.63
CA ALA A 270 1.07 16.09 0.81
C ALA A 270 1.70 16.57 -0.51
N SER A 271 2.00 15.65 -1.43
CA SER A 271 2.57 15.97 -2.74
C SER A 271 1.58 16.63 -3.69
N SER A 272 0.28 16.49 -3.43
CA SER A 272 -0.77 17.04 -4.28
C SER A 272 -1.28 18.39 -3.75
N SER A 273 -1.38 18.54 -2.42
CA SER A 273 -1.99 19.71 -1.79
C SER A 273 -1.54 19.86 -0.34
N PHE A 274 -0.91 20.99 -0.03
CA PHE A 274 -0.53 21.31 1.35
C PHE A 274 -1.78 21.52 2.23
N LYS A 275 -2.84 22.13 1.68
CA LYS A 275 -4.11 22.31 2.38
C LYS A 275 -4.72 20.98 2.80
N ASP A 276 -4.68 19.97 1.92
CA ASP A 276 -5.20 18.65 2.26
C ASP A 276 -4.33 17.92 3.26
N LEU A 277 -3.01 18.13 3.26
CA LEU A 277 -2.15 17.66 4.36
C LEU A 277 -2.56 18.24 5.71
N ILE A 278 -2.96 19.52 5.76
CA ILE A 278 -3.50 20.13 7.00
C ILE A 278 -4.82 19.48 7.39
N ASN A 279 -5.76 19.30 6.44
CA ASN A 279 -7.03 18.62 6.71
C ASN A 279 -6.81 17.19 7.24
N VAL A 280 -5.87 16.45 6.64
CA VAL A 280 -5.46 15.12 7.09
C VAL A 280 -4.87 15.17 8.50
N LYS A 281 -4.00 16.13 8.80
CA LYS A 281 -3.44 16.34 10.16
C LYS A 281 -4.51 16.63 11.22
N LEU A 282 -5.57 17.34 10.85
CA LEU A 282 -6.67 17.72 11.73
C LEU A 282 -7.69 16.59 11.91
N SER A 283 -7.83 15.72 10.90
CA SER A 283 -8.84 14.65 10.90
C SER A 283 -8.68 13.67 12.07
N CYS A 284 -7.45 13.25 12.40
CA CYS A 284 -7.20 12.37 13.53
C CYS A 284 -5.75 12.39 14.04
N LYS A 285 -5.54 11.92 15.28
CA LYS A 285 -4.22 11.85 15.92
C LYS A 285 -3.22 10.97 15.17
N ILE A 286 -3.69 9.96 14.44
CA ILE A 286 -2.85 9.00 13.72
C ILE A 286 -2.27 9.65 12.47
N PHE A 287 -3.13 10.26 11.66
CA PHE A 287 -2.69 11.04 10.51
C PHE A 287 -1.81 12.21 10.95
N ASN A 288 -2.08 12.84 12.09
CA ASN A 288 -1.16 13.83 12.65
C ASN A 288 0.25 13.26 12.93
N LYS A 289 0.33 12.08 13.55
CA LYS A 289 1.62 11.39 13.83
C LYS A 289 2.32 10.97 12.52
N VAL A 290 1.58 10.41 11.56
CA VAL A 290 2.12 9.96 10.26
C VAL A 290 2.59 11.15 9.43
N ALA A 291 1.82 12.23 9.38
CA ALA A 291 2.15 13.45 8.66
C ALA A 291 3.38 14.19 9.21
N LYS A 292 3.86 13.81 10.41
CA LYS A 292 5.10 14.33 11.01
C LYS A 292 6.34 13.50 10.66
N LYS A 293 6.21 12.42 9.87
CA LYS A 293 7.37 11.63 9.44
C LYS A 293 8.20 12.36 8.38
N ARG A 294 9.52 12.16 8.41
CA ARG A 294 10.51 12.72 7.46
C ARG A 294 10.07 12.55 6.00
N TYR A 295 9.64 11.35 5.61
CA TYR A 295 9.22 11.03 4.24
C TYR A 295 8.06 11.92 3.74
N VAL A 296 7.11 12.30 4.61
CA VAL A 296 6.01 13.18 4.20
C VAL A 296 6.53 14.59 3.88
N TYR A 297 7.43 15.12 4.71
CA TYR A 297 8.08 16.41 4.44
C TYR A 297 9.01 16.36 3.22
N GLN A 298 9.62 15.22 2.93
CA GLN A 298 10.40 15.02 1.71
C GLN A 298 9.53 15.16 0.44
N LYS A 299 8.25 14.76 0.51
CA LYS A 299 7.32 14.74 -0.63
C LYS A 299 6.29 15.87 -0.67
N VAL A 300 6.21 16.70 0.37
CA VAL A 300 5.20 17.77 0.44
C VAL A 300 5.39 18.79 -0.68
N THR A 301 4.27 19.20 -1.29
CA THR A 301 4.26 20.25 -2.31
C THR A 301 4.49 21.62 -1.69
N LEU A 302 5.24 22.45 -2.40
CA LEU A 302 5.56 23.84 -2.01
C LEU A 302 5.02 24.86 -3.02
N VAL A 303 4.12 24.45 -3.93
CA VAL A 303 3.57 25.31 -5.00
C VAL A 303 2.89 26.56 -4.43
N ASP A 304 2.11 26.40 -3.36
CA ASP A 304 1.38 27.51 -2.73
C ASP A 304 2.24 28.37 -1.79
N PHE A 305 3.52 28.03 -1.62
CA PHE A 305 4.43 28.76 -0.74
C PHE A 305 5.18 29.84 -1.51
N PRO A 306 5.26 31.08 -1.00
CA PRO A 306 5.98 32.15 -1.68
C PRO A 306 7.48 31.82 -1.77
N ILE A 307 8.09 32.14 -2.91
CA ILE A 307 9.54 31.96 -3.16
C ILE A 307 10.35 32.88 -2.25
N GLU A 308 10.05 34.18 -2.32
CA GLU A 308 10.51 35.16 -1.35
C GLU A 308 9.27 35.72 -0.66
N PRO A 309 9.20 35.68 0.68
CA PRO A 309 8.01 36.15 1.33
C PRO A 309 7.94 37.68 1.20
N SER A 310 6.87 38.20 0.62
CA SER A 310 6.61 39.64 0.61
C SER A 310 6.21 40.06 2.03
N TRP A 311 7.20 40.28 2.89
CA TRP A 311 7.03 40.54 4.33
C TRP A 311 6.24 41.80 4.66
N LYS A 312 5.98 42.66 3.67
CA LYS A 312 5.30 43.96 3.85
C LYS A 312 3.84 43.87 4.34
N LYS A 313 3.21 42.70 4.35
CA LYS A 313 1.78 42.51 4.72
C LYS A 313 1.50 41.37 5.71
N GLN A 314 2.52 40.76 6.33
CA GLN A 314 2.34 39.57 7.17
C GLN A 314 2.78 39.81 8.63
N THR A 315 2.15 39.12 9.58
CA THR A 315 2.55 39.14 10.99
C THR A 315 3.81 38.32 11.21
N GLN A 316 4.69 38.75 12.12
CA GLN A 316 5.96 38.06 12.43
C GLN A 316 5.77 36.56 12.74
N GLU A 317 4.69 36.19 13.42
CA GLU A 317 4.36 34.78 13.71
C GLU A 317 4.17 33.93 12.45
N LYS A 318 3.50 34.46 11.41
CA LYS A 318 3.33 33.77 10.12
C LYS A 318 4.67 33.62 9.40
N ILE A 319 5.51 34.64 9.51
CA ILE A 319 6.87 34.67 8.94
C ILE A 319 7.71 33.55 9.54
N ASP A 320 7.72 33.46 10.87
CA ASP A 320 8.48 32.47 11.61
C ASP A 320 7.95 31.05 11.33
N GLY A 321 6.63 30.90 11.21
CA GLY A 321 5.98 29.63 10.86
C GLY A 321 6.39 29.10 9.48
N VAL A 322 6.35 29.95 8.44
CA VAL A 322 6.77 29.58 7.08
C VAL A 322 8.27 29.26 7.06
N THR A 323 9.09 30.07 7.72
CA THR A 323 10.55 29.88 7.78
C THR A 323 10.90 28.55 8.45
N SER A 324 10.27 28.24 9.58
CA SER A 324 10.46 26.99 10.32
C SER A 324 10.02 25.76 9.51
N PHE A 325 8.91 25.88 8.78
CA PHE A 325 8.42 24.81 7.92
C PHE A 325 9.37 24.54 6.74
N MET A 326 9.86 25.59 6.07
CA MET A 326 10.82 25.47 4.97
C MET A 326 12.15 24.85 5.46
N GLU A 327 12.59 25.21 6.65
CA GLU A 327 13.78 24.61 7.27
C GLU A 327 13.59 23.13 7.59
N LEU A 328 12.40 22.75 8.08
CA LEU A 328 12.07 21.34 8.30
C LEU A 328 12.06 20.54 6.98
N CYS A 329 11.52 21.12 5.91
CA CYS A 329 11.52 20.49 4.59
C CYS A 329 12.95 20.26 4.08
N ARG A 330 13.84 21.25 4.24
CA ARG A 330 15.27 21.12 3.90
C ARG A 330 15.95 20.02 4.72
N LYS A 331 15.74 20.00 6.05
CA LYS A 331 16.27 18.95 6.92
C LYS A 331 15.80 17.55 6.54
N CYS A 332 14.63 17.45 5.89
CA CYS A 332 14.05 16.22 5.38
C CYS A 332 14.38 15.94 3.91
N GLU A 333 15.31 16.70 3.31
CA GLU A 333 15.77 16.55 1.91
C GLU A 333 14.65 16.72 0.86
N ASN A 334 13.69 17.63 1.13
CA ASN A 334 12.73 18.04 0.11
C ASN A 334 13.45 18.78 -1.02
N THR A 335 13.38 18.24 -2.23
CA THR A 335 14.20 18.68 -3.35
C THR A 335 13.81 20.06 -3.88
N GLU A 336 12.53 20.42 -3.85
CA GLU A 336 12.04 21.77 -4.18
C GLU A 336 12.52 22.80 -3.13
N ALA A 337 12.49 22.45 -1.84
CA ALA A 337 12.98 23.34 -0.77
C ALA A 337 14.50 23.60 -0.89
N LEU A 338 15.27 22.56 -1.21
CA LEU A 338 16.71 22.65 -1.47
C LEU A 338 16.99 23.46 -2.74
N TYR A 339 16.25 23.20 -3.82
CA TYR A 339 16.34 23.94 -5.08
C TYR A 339 16.13 25.44 -4.88
N ARG A 340 15.00 25.85 -4.26
CA ARG A 340 14.71 27.27 -4.00
C ARG A 340 15.81 27.94 -3.19
N LYS A 341 16.29 27.27 -2.14
CA LYS A 341 17.36 27.79 -1.28
C LYS A 341 18.67 27.94 -2.05
N GLY A 342 19.05 26.92 -2.82
CA GLY A 342 20.24 26.94 -3.67
C GLY A 342 20.21 28.03 -4.73
N VAL A 343 19.08 28.24 -5.41
CA VAL A 343 18.93 29.35 -6.37
C VAL A 343 19.03 30.70 -5.66
N MET A 344 18.26 30.92 -4.58
CA MET A 344 18.29 32.21 -3.88
C MET A 344 19.70 32.57 -3.39
N ASP A 345 20.34 31.65 -2.68
CA ASP A 345 21.65 31.89 -2.07
C ASP A 345 22.73 32.08 -3.13
N PHE A 346 22.70 31.30 -4.23
CA PHE A 346 23.66 31.43 -5.30
C PHE A 346 23.54 32.79 -6.00
N PHE A 347 22.35 33.16 -6.47
CA PHE A 347 22.16 34.38 -7.28
C PHE A 347 22.24 35.68 -6.45
N LYS A 348 21.91 35.64 -5.15
CA LYS A 348 22.13 36.76 -4.20
C LYS A 348 23.58 36.91 -3.75
N ASN A 349 24.46 35.95 -4.10
CA ASN A 349 25.84 35.85 -3.64
C ASN A 349 25.98 35.61 -2.11
N ASP A 350 24.99 34.91 -1.53
CA ASP A 350 24.95 34.56 -0.11
C ASP A 350 25.51 33.13 0.09
N LYS A 351 26.84 33.00 0.23
CA LYS A 351 27.54 31.70 0.35
C LYS A 351 27.32 30.77 -0.87
N PRO A 352 27.76 31.17 -2.07
CA PRO A 352 27.50 30.46 -3.31
C PRO A 352 28.01 29.01 -3.33
N GLU A 353 29.04 28.68 -2.55
CA GLU A 353 29.57 27.32 -2.43
C GLU A 353 28.58 26.38 -1.73
N VAL A 354 27.94 26.86 -0.66
CA VAL A 354 26.89 26.12 0.07
C VAL A 354 25.63 26.01 -0.78
N ALA A 355 25.31 27.08 -1.52
CA ALA A 355 24.20 27.11 -2.46
C ALA A 355 24.33 26.05 -3.57
N MET A 356 25.55 25.88 -4.09
CA MET A 356 25.87 24.83 -5.07
C MET A 356 25.66 23.42 -4.49
N GLU A 357 25.99 23.20 -3.21
CA GLU A 357 25.75 21.92 -2.55
C GLU A 357 24.25 21.60 -2.44
N PHE A 358 23.41 22.60 -2.10
CA PHE A 358 21.96 22.41 -2.10
C PHE A 358 21.40 22.10 -3.50
N LEU A 359 21.91 22.74 -4.55
CA LEU A 359 21.52 22.44 -5.92
C LEU A 359 21.89 21.01 -6.32
N LYS A 360 23.09 20.55 -5.94
CA LYS A 360 23.54 19.16 -6.20
C LYS A 360 22.67 18.14 -5.47
N GLN A 361 22.35 18.39 -4.20
CA GLN A 361 21.46 17.52 -3.43
C GLN A 361 20.05 17.46 -4.03
N ALA A 362 19.51 18.59 -4.48
CA ALA A 362 18.22 18.62 -5.18
C ALA A 362 18.29 17.85 -6.52
N ALA A 363 19.35 18.03 -7.30
CA ALA A 363 19.57 17.33 -8.56
C ALA A 363 19.69 15.81 -8.39
N ASN A 364 20.40 15.36 -7.36
CA ASN A 364 20.50 13.93 -7.01
C ASN A 364 19.16 13.32 -6.57
N GLY A 365 18.20 14.17 -6.15
CA GLY A 365 16.82 13.78 -5.86
C GLY A 365 15.86 13.99 -7.04
N ASP A 366 16.36 13.94 -8.28
CA ASP A 366 15.61 14.07 -9.53
C ASP A 366 14.92 15.42 -9.76
N HIS A 367 15.42 16.49 -9.14
CA HIS A 367 14.90 17.83 -9.39
C HIS A 367 15.45 18.44 -10.68
N PHE A 368 14.71 18.32 -11.79
CA PHE A 368 15.11 18.83 -13.11
C PHE A 368 15.45 20.33 -13.12
N GLY A 369 14.78 21.15 -12.32
CA GLY A 369 15.11 22.59 -12.20
C GLY A 369 16.49 22.83 -11.62
N ALA A 370 16.96 21.94 -10.73
CA ALA A 370 18.28 22.06 -10.13
C ALA A 370 19.37 21.65 -11.11
N LEU A 371 19.14 20.56 -11.88
CA LEU A 371 20.00 20.17 -13.00
C LEU A 371 20.13 21.28 -14.04
N TYR A 372 19.00 21.88 -14.43
CA TYR A 372 18.98 23.01 -15.36
C TYR A 372 19.83 24.18 -14.84
N VAL A 373 19.63 24.59 -13.58
CA VAL A 373 20.40 25.68 -12.96
C VAL A 373 21.90 25.33 -12.86
N ILE A 374 22.26 24.10 -12.48
CA ILE A 374 23.66 23.65 -12.47
C ILE A 374 24.27 23.76 -13.87
N GLY A 375 23.51 23.39 -14.91
CA GLY A 375 23.92 23.55 -16.31
C GLY A 375 24.21 25.01 -16.66
N ILE A 376 23.27 25.91 -16.34
CA ILE A 376 23.43 27.36 -16.54
C ILE A 376 24.67 27.87 -15.79
N ILE A 377 24.80 27.57 -14.50
CA ILE A 377 25.96 28.01 -13.70
C ILE A 377 27.28 27.47 -14.29
N GLY A 378 27.31 26.21 -14.71
CA GLY A 378 28.48 25.60 -15.36
C GLY A 378 28.94 26.36 -16.61
N VAL A 379 27.98 26.89 -17.39
CA VAL A 379 28.27 27.69 -18.58
C VAL A 379 28.94 29.03 -18.23
N PHE A 380 28.53 29.66 -17.12
CA PHE A 380 29.12 30.92 -16.63
C PHE A 380 30.47 30.74 -15.91
N LEU A 381 30.72 29.58 -15.28
CA LEU A 381 31.99 29.29 -14.58
C LEU A 381 33.23 29.26 -15.50
N GLY A 382 33.06 29.00 -16.80
CA GLY A 382 34.18 28.91 -17.75
C GLY A 382 34.89 27.55 -17.76
N ASP A 383 35.96 27.45 -18.56
CA ASP A 383 36.87 26.29 -18.65
C ASP A 383 36.16 24.94 -18.91
N GLU A 384 36.62 23.85 -18.27
CA GLU A 384 36.06 22.50 -18.43
C GLU A 384 34.57 22.42 -18.01
N TYR A 385 34.16 23.27 -17.08
CA TYR A 385 32.77 23.33 -16.59
C TYR A 385 31.81 23.88 -17.64
N LYS A 386 32.28 24.78 -18.51
CA LYS A 386 31.48 25.31 -19.62
C LYS A 386 31.00 24.18 -20.53
N GLN A 387 31.90 23.27 -20.92
CA GLN A 387 31.55 22.14 -21.80
C GLN A 387 30.57 21.18 -21.12
N LYS A 388 30.77 20.91 -19.82
CA LYS A 388 29.84 20.08 -19.03
C LYS A 388 28.45 20.72 -18.93
N GLY A 389 28.38 22.03 -18.71
CA GLY A 389 27.13 22.78 -18.67
C GLY A 389 26.40 22.77 -20.01
N VAL A 390 27.12 23.05 -21.11
CA VAL A 390 26.57 23.00 -22.48
C VAL A 390 26.00 21.62 -22.80
N LYS A 391 26.76 20.55 -22.50
CA LYS A 391 26.32 19.17 -22.73
C LYS A 391 25.09 18.82 -21.89
N LEU A 392 25.03 19.25 -20.64
CA LEU A 392 23.87 19.00 -19.78
C LEU A 392 22.60 19.65 -20.33
N ILE A 393 22.69 20.91 -20.78
CA ILE A 393 21.56 21.60 -21.43
C ILE A 393 21.18 20.94 -22.76
N GLY A 394 22.17 20.46 -23.53
CA GLY A 394 21.97 19.65 -24.73
C GLY A 394 21.11 18.42 -24.47
N ILE A 395 21.53 17.59 -23.49
CA ILE A 395 20.81 16.38 -23.06
C ILE A 395 19.37 16.72 -22.65
N MET A 396 19.17 17.79 -21.88
CA MET A 396 17.85 18.26 -21.45
C MET A 396 16.96 18.78 -22.60
N LYS A 397 17.46 18.84 -23.84
CA LYS A 397 16.72 19.25 -25.04
C LYS A 397 16.77 18.22 -26.18
N GLU A 398 17.33 17.04 -25.95
CA GLU A 398 17.45 15.97 -26.95
C GLU A 398 16.07 15.49 -27.45
N THR A 399 15.13 15.29 -26.53
CA THR A 399 13.78 14.80 -26.85
C THR A 399 12.72 15.87 -26.63
N GLU A 400 11.58 15.71 -27.31
CA GLU A 400 10.46 16.65 -27.16
C GLU A 400 9.90 16.69 -25.73
N ALA A 401 9.86 15.55 -25.04
CA ALA A 401 9.45 15.49 -23.64
C ALA A 401 10.39 16.31 -22.73
N LEU A 402 11.71 16.17 -22.92
CA LEU A 402 12.71 16.91 -22.15
C LEU A 402 12.68 18.42 -22.46
N ARG A 403 12.42 18.82 -23.71
CA ARG A 403 12.23 20.25 -24.05
C ARG A 403 11.08 20.88 -23.29
N LYS A 404 9.95 20.19 -23.14
CA LYS A 404 8.81 20.66 -22.34
C LYS A 404 9.18 20.84 -20.87
N ILE A 405 9.92 19.88 -20.30
CA ILE A 405 10.43 19.99 -18.93
C ILE A 405 11.40 21.18 -18.79
N THR A 406 12.35 21.33 -19.72
CA THR A 406 13.32 22.42 -19.74
C THR A 406 12.66 23.79 -19.85
N ARG A 407 11.59 23.92 -20.67
CA ARG A 407 10.76 25.13 -20.73
C ARG A 407 10.15 25.45 -19.35
N GLN A 408 9.65 24.45 -18.64
CA GLN A 408 9.11 24.64 -17.29
C GLN A 408 10.19 25.02 -16.28
N CYS A 409 11.38 24.39 -16.34
CA CYS A 409 12.52 24.74 -15.50
C CYS A 409 12.99 26.19 -15.75
N ARG A 410 13.06 26.61 -17.00
CA ARG A 410 13.37 27.99 -17.38
C ARG A 410 12.32 28.96 -16.85
N LYS A 411 11.02 28.70 -17.05
CA LYS A 411 9.94 29.54 -16.52
C LYS A 411 10.06 29.72 -15.01
N SER A 412 10.24 28.61 -14.28
CA SER A 412 10.43 28.63 -12.82
C SER A 412 11.66 29.45 -12.39
N LEU A 413 12.82 29.24 -13.02
CA LEU A 413 14.02 30.03 -12.71
C LEU A 413 13.80 31.52 -12.99
N VAL A 414 13.22 31.87 -14.14
CA VAL A 414 12.94 33.26 -14.53
C VAL A 414 12.01 33.94 -13.53
N GLU A 415 10.96 33.25 -13.07
CA GLU A 415 10.07 33.78 -12.03
C GLU A 415 10.81 34.09 -10.73
N ILE A 416 11.72 33.19 -10.30
CA ILE A 416 12.55 33.43 -9.12
C ILE A 416 13.46 34.66 -9.35
N LEU A 417 14.15 34.74 -10.49
CA LEU A 417 15.07 35.83 -10.82
C LEU A 417 14.38 37.20 -10.89
N LYS A 418 13.12 37.26 -11.33
CA LYS A 418 12.32 38.50 -11.33
C LYS A 418 11.98 39.02 -9.93
N ILE A 419 11.96 38.12 -8.93
CA ILE A 419 11.59 38.44 -7.55
C ILE A 419 12.83 38.86 -6.74
N ILE A 420 13.96 38.20 -6.97
CA ILE A 420 15.18 38.41 -6.18
C ILE A 420 16.06 39.52 -6.76
N TRP A 421 16.77 40.24 -5.88
CA TRP A 421 17.84 41.15 -6.31
C TRP A 421 19.13 40.35 -6.59
N VAL A 422 19.40 40.06 -7.86
CA VAL A 422 20.61 39.31 -8.29
C VAL A 422 21.87 40.15 -8.04
N LYS A 423 22.86 39.58 -7.35
CA LYS A 423 24.13 40.25 -7.02
C LYS A 423 25.37 39.43 -7.40
N ASN A 424 25.20 38.17 -7.80
CA ASN A 424 26.34 37.30 -8.04
C ASN A 424 27.20 37.80 -9.23
N PRO A 425 28.47 38.19 -9.00
CA PRO A 425 29.33 38.74 -10.04
C PRO A 425 29.60 37.77 -11.20
N LEU A 426 29.54 36.46 -10.95
CA LEU A 426 29.71 35.44 -11.98
C LEU A 426 28.63 35.56 -13.07
N ILE A 427 27.39 35.79 -12.64
CA ILE A 427 26.21 35.84 -13.52
C ILE A 427 26.06 37.23 -14.15
N LEU A 428 26.38 38.29 -13.41
CA LEU A 428 26.37 39.67 -13.90
C LEU A 428 27.61 40.03 -14.74
N GLY A 429 28.55 39.10 -14.86
CA GLY A 429 29.79 39.26 -15.61
C GLY A 429 29.61 39.19 -17.12
N LYS A 430 30.70 38.87 -17.83
CA LYS A 430 30.67 38.77 -19.29
C LYS A 430 29.76 37.63 -19.74
N ARG A 431 28.90 37.91 -20.73
CA ARG A 431 28.08 36.90 -21.40
C ARG A 431 28.97 35.73 -21.87
N PRO A 432 28.68 34.49 -21.48
CA PRO A 432 29.44 33.34 -21.96
C PRO A 432 29.30 33.21 -23.48
N ALA A 433 30.43 32.94 -24.16
CA ALA A 433 30.54 33.02 -25.62
C ALA A 433 29.64 32.00 -26.35
N ARG A 434 29.12 32.46 -27.52
CA ARG A 434 28.24 31.75 -28.46
C ARG A 434 28.87 30.49 -29.06
N CYS A 435 28.03 29.64 -29.64
CA CYS A 435 28.46 28.55 -30.51
C CYS A 435 29.43 29.06 -31.58
N THR A 436 30.59 28.43 -31.68
CA THR A 436 31.65 28.78 -32.64
C THR A 436 31.57 27.94 -33.92
N ILE A 437 30.58 27.04 -34.02
CA ILE A 437 30.36 26.20 -35.18
C ILE A 437 29.58 26.99 -36.24
N GLN A 438 30.09 26.99 -37.46
CA GLN A 438 29.39 27.58 -38.60
C GLN A 438 28.30 26.60 -39.05
N HIS A 439 27.04 26.95 -38.85
CA HIS A 439 25.90 26.19 -39.35
C HIS A 439 25.44 26.81 -40.67
N GLU A 440 25.11 25.98 -41.68
CA GLU A 440 24.54 26.48 -42.94
C GLU A 440 23.25 27.26 -42.65
N GLU A 441 23.14 28.49 -43.19
CA GLU A 441 22.03 29.40 -42.96
C GLU A 441 20.71 28.84 -43.53
N ASN A 442 20.02 28.01 -42.76
CA ASN A 442 18.64 27.65 -43.03
C ASN A 442 17.82 27.79 -41.75
N ILE A 443 17.27 28.99 -41.54
CA ILE A 443 15.82 29.26 -41.49
C ILE A 443 15.63 30.76 -41.28
N ARG A 444 15.11 31.42 -42.33
CA ARG A 444 14.50 32.75 -42.23
C ARG A 444 13.35 32.68 -41.22
N ARG A 445 13.30 33.66 -40.31
CA ARG A 445 12.06 34.09 -39.63
C ARG A 445 10.99 34.30 -40.71
N ASN A 446 10.05 33.39 -40.86
CA ASN A 446 8.86 33.60 -41.68
C ASN A 446 7.68 32.85 -41.09
N GLY A 447 6.69 33.61 -40.62
CA GLY A 447 5.29 33.23 -40.59
C GLY A 447 4.84 32.34 -39.43
N TRP A 448 4.03 32.93 -38.54
CA TRP A 448 2.94 32.29 -37.78
C TRP A 448 3.12 30.79 -37.46
N LEU A 449 4.13 30.48 -36.64
CA LEU A 449 4.14 29.29 -35.82
C LEU A 449 3.52 29.68 -34.48
N ASP A 450 2.63 28.84 -33.93
CA ASP A 450 2.17 28.99 -32.55
C ASP A 450 3.39 29.24 -31.65
N SER A 451 3.28 30.20 -30.73
CA SER A 451 4.37 30.68 -29.87
C SER A 451 5.06 29.60 -29.02
N ASP A 452 4.58 28.37 -29.07
CA ASP A 452 5.00 27.23 -28.27
C ASP A 452 5.90 26.22 -29.03
N ASP A 453 6.12 26.39 -30.34
CA ASP A 453 6.93 25.52 -31.21
C ASP A 453 8.29 26.13 -31.62
N GLU A 454 8.84 27.02 -30.79
CA GLU A 454 10.21 27.47 -30.99
C GLU A 454 11.19 26.31 -30.75
N HIS A 455 11.85 25.91 -31.84
CA HIS A 455 13.09 25.13 -31.94
C HIS A 455 13.00 23.64 -32.32
N VAL A 456 12.30 23.31 -33.41
CA VAL A 456 12.46 22.01 -34.10
C VAL A 456 13.83 21.89 -34.80
N HIS A 457 14.55 23.00 -35.02
CA HIS A 457 15.85 23.03 -35.69
C HIS A 457 16.92 23.72 -34.84
N ILE A 458 17.50 22.98 -33.88
CA ILE A 458 18.75 23.37 -33.21
C ILE A 458 19.85 22.45 -33.72
N HIS A 459 20.93 23.04 -34.27
CA HIS A 459 21.99 22.29 -34.94
C HIS A 459 23.00 21.63 -33.99
N CYS A 460 23.17 22.13 -32.76
CA CYS A 460 24.08 21.54 -31.76
C CYS A 460 23.75 21.98 -30.31
N ASP A 461 24.34 21.29 -29.33
CA ASP A 461 24.20 21.59 -27.89
C ASP A 461 24.57 23.04 -27.54
N ALA A 462 25.59 23.60 -28.19
CA ALA A 462 26.02 24.98 -27.94
C ALA A 462 24.95 26.00 -28.40
N CYS A 463 24.30 25.79 -29.55
CA CYS A 463 23.17 26.63 -29.98
C CYS A 463 21.97 26.49 -29.04
N SER A 464 21.68 25.26 -28.58
CA SER A 464 20.65 24.99 -27.57
C SER A 464 20.90 25.79 -26.29
N CYS A 465 22.15 25.79 -25.85
CA CYS A 465 22.59 26.49 -24.66
C CYS A 465 22.54 28.02 -24.83
N ASP A 466 22.95 28.56 -25.99
CA ASP A 466 22.91 30.00 -26.26
C ASP A 466 21.50 30.59 -26.16
N VAL A 467 20.50 29.84 -26.64
CA VAL A 467 19.08 30.20 -26.52
C VAL A 467 18.67 30.29 -25.05
N GLU A 468 18.96 29.25 -24.25
CA GLU A 468 18.60 29.24 -22.82
C GLU A 468 19.31 30.36 -22.04
N ILE A 469 20.59 30.62 -22.33
CA ILE A 469 21.34 31.72 -21.70
C ILE A 469 20.74 33.09 -22.07
N THR A 470 20.22 33.26 -23.29
CA THR A 470 19.56 34.51 -23.70
C THR A 470 18.34 34.79 -22.84
N TYR A 471 17.47 33.80 -22.64
CA TYR A 471 16.30 33.93 -21.77
C TYR A 471 16.65 34.30 -20.32
N ILE A 472 17.78 33.83 -19.80
CA ILE A 472 18.23 34.16 -18.44
C ILE A 472 18.79 35.58 -18.38
N ILE A 473 19.61 35.98 -19.35
CA ILE A 473 20.21 37.33 -19.37
C ILE A 473 19.13 38.40 -19.53
N ASP A 474 18.09 38.16 -20.33
CA ASP A 474 17.01 39.12 -20.59
C ASP A 474 16.23 39.52 -19.32
N VAL A 475 16.36 38.75 -18.22
CA VAL A 475 15.69 39.04 -16.94
C VAL A 475 16.65 39.50 -15.84
N LEU A 476 17.95 39.56 -16.12
CA LEU A 476 18.93 40.13 -15.21
C LEU A 476 18.88 41.67 -15.27
N PRO A 477 19.22 42.37 -14.17
CA PRO A 477 19.33 43.82 -14.20
C PRO A 477 20.38 44.24 -15.24
N THR A 478 20.01 45.18 -16.12
CA THR A 478 20.95 45.83 -17.04
C THR A 478 21.93 46.67 -16.24
N ASN A 479 23.24 46.41 -16.39
CA ASN A 479 24.29 47.28 -15.84
C ASN A 479 24.26 48.68 -16.45
#